data_AF-A0A958ZRE3-F1
#
_entry.id   AF-A0A958ZRE3-F1
#
_cell.length_a   1.000
_cell.length_b   1.000
_cell.length_c   1.000
_cell.angle_alpha   90.00
_cell.angle_beta   90.00
_cell.angle_gamma   90.00
#
_symmetry.space_group_name_H-M   'P 1'
#
loop_
_entity.id
_entity.type
_entity.pdbx_description
1 polymer ?
#
loop_
_entity_poly.entity_id
_entity_poly.type
_entity_poly.pdbx_seq_one_letter_code
_entity_poly.pdbx_strand_id
1 'polypeptide(L)'
;CRMCGTTDKKHKVYGFCEDCYWKSDQWKERQNKYRENNVDKLREQQRQYSLEYVKRPEVIERMKLKHNQYKYDGNRNLALEKANHQCEECGISQTDHFEKYGKDLYVYHIDGNPKNNEISNLKPLCMSCSVKRTSANR
;
A
#
# COMPACT_ATOMS: atom_id res chain seq x y z
N CYS A 1 -27.33 2.68 39.80
CA CYS A 1 -26.13 2.38 38.96
C CYS A 1 -24.89 2.73 39.77
N ARG A 2 -23.90 1.84 39.86
CA ARG A 2 -22.69 2.10 40.68
C ARG A 2 -21.81 3.27 40.19
N MET A 3 -22.00 3.75 38.97
CA MET A 3 -21.21 4.85 38.39
C MET A 3 -21.97 6.19 38.40
N CYS A 4 -23.21 6.22 37.91
CA CYS A 4 -23.98 7.46 37.77
C CYS A 4 -25.22 7.54 38.69
N GLY A 5 -25.38 6.61 39.63
CA GLY A 5 -26.50 6.59 40.58
C GLY A 5 -27.82 6.05 40.03
N THR A 6 -28.17 6.31 38.76
CA THR A 6 -29.52 6.02 38.19
C THR A 6 -30.05 4.61 38.46
N THR A 7 -31.34 4.55 38.84
CA THR A 7 -32.16 3.35 38.99
C THR A 7 -33.11 3.13 37.80
N ASP A 8 -33.33 4.17 37.00
CA ASP A 8 -34.39 4.19 35.98
C ASP A 8 -33.96 3.47 34.69
N LYS A 9 -32.65 3.44 34.43
CA LYS A 9 -32.07 2.76 33.26
C LYS A 9 -31.83 1.29 33.53
N LYS A 10 -31.90 0.47 32.48
CA LYS A 10 -31.61 -0.95 32.55
C LYS A 10 -30.17 -1.20 33.01
N HIS A 11 -30.01 -2.04 34.04
CA HIS A 11 -28.69 -2.48 34.51
C HIS A 11 -28.20 -3.70 33.73
N LYS A 12 -26.88 -3.73 33.56
CA LYS A 12 -26.12 -4.88 33.08
C LYS A 12 -25.38 -5.51 34.26
N VAL A 13 -24.38 -6.32 33.95
CA VAL A 13 -23.52 -7.01 34.93
C VAL A 13 -22.74 -5.99 35.78
N TYR A 14 -22.33 -6.42 36.99
CA TYR A 14 -21.54 -5.64 37.95
C TYR A 14 -22.23 -4.39 38.52
N GLY A 15 -23.54 -4.22 38.31
CA GLY A 15 -24.33 -3.11 38.87
C GLY A 15 -24.21 -1.79 38.10
N PHE A 16 -23.70 -1.81 36.87
CA PHE A 16 -23.67 -0.64 35.98
C PHE A 16 -24.95 -0.56 35.12
N CYS A 17 -25.45 0.65 34.83
CA CYS A 17 -26.47 0.82 33.80
C CYS A 17 -25.86 0.57 32.42
N GLU A 18 -26.69 0.36 31.40
CA GLU A 18 -26.23 0.08 30.04
C GLU A 18 -25.26 1.12 29.46
N ASP A 19 -25.45 2.41 29.77
CA ASP A 19 -24.58 3.50 29.31
C ASP A 19 -23.23 3.51 30.02
N CYS A 20 -23.21 3.16 31.31
CA CYS A 20 -22.01 3.15 32.13
C CYS A 20 -21.22 1.84 32.06
N TYR A 21 -21.86 0.73 31.66
CA TYR A 21 -21.23 -0.58 31.60
C TYR A 21 -20.02 -0.60 30.67
N TRP A 22 -20.12 -0.01 29.48
CA TRP A 22 -19.01 0.03 28.51
C TRP A 22 -17.85 0.95 28.94
N LYS A 23 -18.06 1.80 29.95
CA LYS A 23 -17.06 2.72 30.49
C LYS A 23 -16.37 2.16 31.74
N SER A 24 -16.90 1.09 32.33
CA SER A 24 -16.40 0.53 33.58
C SER A 24 -15.06 -0.17 33.40
N ASP A 25 -14.27 -0.20 34.47
CA ASP A 25 -12.96 -0.86 34.43
C ASP A 25 -13.10 -2.37 34.32
N GLN A 26 -14.16 -2.97 34.87
CA GLN A 26 -14.48 -4.39 34.69
C GLN A 26 -14.71 -4.74 33.21
N TRP A 27 -15.37 -3.86 32.45
CA TRP A 27 -15.56 -4.07 31.02
C TRP A 27 -14.24 -3.96 30.25
N LYS A 28 -13.41 -2.95 30.57
CA LYS A 28 -12.08 -2.77 29.97
C LYS A 28 -11.17 -3.96 30.25
N GLU A 29 -11.14 -4.45 31.50
CA GLU A 29 -10.36 -5.62 31.90
C GLU A 29 -10.83 -6.87 31.14
N ARG A 30 -12.14 -7.07 31.02
CA ARG A 30 -12.69 -8.18 30.22
C ARG A 30 -12.29 -8.10 28.75
N GLN A 31 -12.30 -6.91 28.16
CA GLN A 31 -11.84 -6.69 26.78
C GLN A 31 -10.34 -6.94 26.63
N ASN A 32 -9.53 -6.52 27.61
CA ASN A 32 -8.09 -6.79 27.62
C ASN A 32 -7.82 -8.29 27.67
N LYS A 33 -8.44 -9.01 28.62
CA LYS A 33 -8.31 -10.48 28.72
C LYS A 33 -8.76 -11.18 27.44
N TYR A 34 -9.85 -10.73 26.81
CA TYR A 34 -10.27 -11.29 25.53
C TYR A 34 -9.21 -11.10 24.44
N ARG A 35 -8.64 -9.89 24.33
CA ARG A 35 -7.56 -9.61 23.37
C ARG A 35 -6.32 -10.44 23.66
N GLU A 36 -5.87 -10.50 24.90
CA GLU A 36 -4.71 -11.28 25.36
C GLU A 36 -4.89 -12.77 25.06
N ASN A 37 -6.05 -13.33 25.38
CA ASN A 37 -6.34 -14.74 25.14
C ASN A 37 -6.51 -15.09 23.65
N ASN A 38 -6.68 -14.11 22.76
CA ASN A 38 -6.93 -14.32 21.34
C ASN A 38 -5.93 -13.60 20.43
N VAL A 39 -4.77 -13.15 20.94
CA VAL A 39 -3.79 -12.36 20.17
C VAL A 39 -3.42 -13.05 18.86
N ASP A 40 -3.07 -14.33 18.90
CA ASP A 40 -2.63 -15.05 17.71
C ASP A 40 -3.74 -15.23 16.69
N LYS A 41 -4.96 -15.53 17.16
CA LYS A 41 -6.14 -15.64 16.29
C LYS A 41 -6.45 -14.30 15.60
N LEU A 42 -6.38 -13.19 16.33
CA LEU A 42 -6.62 -11.86 15.79
C LEU A 42 -5.53 -11.45 14.80
N ARG A 43 -4.27 -11.75 15.09
CA ARG A 43 -3.14 -11.53 14.17
C ARG A 43 -3.30 -12.32 12.88
N GLU A 44 -3.66 -13.60 12.99
CA GLU A 44 -3.88 -14.44 11.80
C GLU A 44 -5.06 -13.94 10.97
N GLN A 45 -6.18 -13.57 11.61
CA GLN A 45 -7.31 -12.96 10.91
C GLN A 45 -6.91 -11.67 10.18
N GLN A 46 -6.13 -10.81 10.82
CA GLN A 46 -5.62 -9.58 10.21
C GLN A 46 -4.66 -9.87 9.04
N ARG A 47 -3.80 -10.89 9.17
CA ARG A 47 -2.91 -11.34 8.11
C ARG A 47 -3.70 -11.82 6.89
N GLN A 48 -4.67 -12.70 7.09
CA GLN A 48 -5.53 -13.21 6.02
C GLN A 48 -6.30 -12.07 5.33
N TYR A 49 -6.88 -11.17 6.12
CA TYR A 49 -7.52 -9.97 5.57
C TYR A 49 -6.55 -9.15 4.71
N SER A 50 -5.33 -8.92 5.20
CA SER A 50 -4.32 -8.16 4.47
C SER A 50 -3.93 -8.83 3.15
N LEU A 51 -3.78 -10.16 3.13
CA LEU A 51 -3.45 -10.93 1.93
C LEU A 51 -4.52 -10.80 0.84
N GLU A 52 -5.79 -10.79 1.23
CA GLU A 52 -6.90 -10.59 0.28
C GLU A 52 -7.09 -9.12 -0.09
N TYR A 53 -6.88 -8.20 0.86
CA TYR A 53 -7.02 -6.76 0.64
C TYR A 53 -6.08 -6.25 -0.45
N VAL A 54 -4.82 -6.68 -0.46
CA VAL A 54 -3.82 -6.22 -1.45
C VAL A 54 -4.08 -6.73 -2.86
N LYS A 55 -4.89 -7.79 -3.03
CA LYS A 55 -5.24 -8.36 -4.34
C LYS A 55 -6.37 -7.58 -5.04
N ARG A 56 -7.09 -6.72 -4.31
CA ARG A 56 -8.25 -6.02 -4.86
C ARG A 56 -7.84 -5.01 -5.93
N PRO A 57 -8.53 -4.92 -7.08
CA PRO A 57 -8.13 -4.05 -8.19
C PRO A 57 -7.97 -2.58 -7.78
N GLU A 58 -8.89 -2.04 -6.97
CA GLU A 58 -8.85 -0.65 -6.50
C GLU A 58 -7.65 -0.38 -5.58
N VAL A 59 -7.20 -1.38 -4.83
CA VAL A 59 -6.04 -1.27 -3.95
C VAL A 59 -4.75 -1.30 -4.76
N ILE A 60 -4.67 -2.20 -5.74
CA ILE A 60 -3.55 -2.28 -6.68
C ILE A 60 -3.40 -0.95 -7.43
N GLU A 61 -4.49 -0.40 -7.95
CA GLU A 61 -4.46 0.84 -8.72
C GLU A 61 -4.02 2.03 -7.88
N ARG A 62 -4.59 2.16 -6.67
CA ARG A 62 -4.17 3.19 -5.71
C ARG A 62 -2.69 3.06 -5.32
N MET A 63 -2.18 1.84 -5.16
CA MET A 63 -0.76 1.60 -4.87
C MET A 63 0.13 2.01 -6.05
N LYS A 64 -0.27 1.69 -7.29
CA LYS A 64 0.44 2.14 -8.51
C LYS A 64 0.48 3.66 -8.61
N LEU A 65 -0.65 4.33 -8.40
CA LEU A 65 -0.73 5.80 -8.41
C LEU A 65 0.17 6.42 -7.33
N LYS A 66 0.11 5.91 -6.10
CA LYS A 66 0.98 6.38 -5.01
C LYS A 66 2.46 6.16 -5.33
N HIS A 67 2.82 5.01 -5.90
CA HIS A 67 4.19 4.74 -6.32
C HIS A 67 4.64 5.70 -7.42
N ASN A 68 3.80 5.93 -8.43
CA ASN A 68 4.07 6.88 -9.50
C ASN A 68 4.31 8.30 -8.95
N GLN A 69 3.42 8.75 -8.06
CA GLN A 69 3.55 10.06 -7.41
C GLN A 69 4.85 10.16 -6.61
N TYR A 70 5.19 9.13 -5.82
CA TYR A 70 6.37 9.17 -4.95
C TYR A 70 7.70 9.08 -5.71
N LYS A 71 7.75 8.27 -6.78
CA LYS A 71 9.00 7.98 -7.51
C LYS A 71 9.25 8.86 -8.73
N TYR A 72 8.20 9.42 -9.30
CA TYR A 72 8.27 10.12 -10.59
C TYR A 72 7.40 11.38 -10.61
N ASP A 73 6.87 11.85 -9.47
CA ASP A 73 5.94 12.98 -9.39
C ASP A 73 4.71 12.87 -10.31
N GLY A 74 4.32 11.63 -10.64
CA GLY A 74 3.21 11.35 -11.57
C GLY A 74 3.65 11.24 -13.04
N ASN A 75 4.88 11.61 -13.38
CA ASN A 75 5.38 11.73 -14.76
C ASN A 75 5.72 10.39 -15.44
N ARG A 76 5.59 9.24 -14.77
CA ARG A 76 5.94 7.94 -15.37
C ARG A 76 5.19 7.68 -16.67
N ASN A 77 3.87 7.87 -16.68
CA ASN A 77 3.05 7.56 -17.85
C ASN A 77 3.32 8.56 -18.99
N LEU A 78 3.51 9.83 -18.66
CA LEU A 78 3.90 10.85 -19.64
C LEU A 78 5.26 10.53 -20.30
N ALA A 79 6.22 10.01 -19.54
CA ALA A 79 7.50 9.58 -20.10
C ALA A 79 7.31 8.40 -21.09
N LEU A 80 6.45 7.43 -20.76
CA LEU A 80 6.12 6.31 -21.65
C LEU A 80 5.39 6.77 -22.91
N GLU A 81 4.41 7.67 -22.78
CA GLU A 81 3.66 8.26 -23.91
C GLU A 81 4.60 9.02 -24.85
N LYS A 82 5.50 9.84 -24.30
CA LYS A 82 6.52 10.57 -25.09
C LYS A 82 7.43 9.65 -25.89
N ALA A 83 7.72 8.46 -25.35
CA ALA A 83 8.53 7.43 -26.01
C ALA A 83 7.70 6.47 -26.89
N ASN A 84 6.42 6.78 -27.18
CA ASN A 84 5.50 5.90 -27.92
C ASN A 84 5.42 4.48 -27.34
N HIS A 85 5.49 4.35 -26.02
CA HIS A 85 5.51 3.06 -25.33
C HIS A 85 6.65 2.14 -25.80
N GLN A 86 7.81 2.70 -26.14
CA GLN A 86 8.99 1.96 -26.58
C GLN A 86 10.21 2.27 -25.71
N CYS A 87 11.14 1.33 -25.67
CA CYS A 87 12.46 1.56 -25.09
C CYS A 87 13.24 2.58 -25.94
N GLU A 88 13.67 3.69 -25.34
CA GLU A 88 14.43 4.76 -26.01
C GLU A 88 15.91 4.40 -26.34
N GLU A 89 16.28 3.12 -26.25
CA GLU A 89 17.61 2.65 -26.65
C GLU A 89 17.56 1.55 -27.70
N CYS A 90 16.72 0.53 -27.48
CA CYS A 90 16.64 -0.60 -28.40
C CYS A 90 15.32 -0.67 -29.19
N GLY A 91 14.39 0.25 -28.95
CA GLY A 91 13.13 0.35 -29.69
C GLY A 91 12.09 -0.74 -29.40
N ILE A 92 12.36 -1.69 -28.48
CA ILE A 92 11.39 -2.73 -28.13
C ILE A 92 10.11 -2.07 -27.59
N SER A 93 8.96 -2.51 -28.07
CA SER A 93 7.66 -2.02 -27.60
C SER A 93 7.35 -2.53 -26.20
N GLN A 94 6.47 -1.82 -25.50
CA GLN A 94 5.95 -2.22 -24.20
C GLN A 94 5.27 -3.59 -24.24
N THR A 95 4.53 -3.88 -25.32
CA THR A 95 3.86 -5.17 -25.56
C THR A 95 4.88 -6.29 -25.74
N ASP A 96 5.87 -6.12 -26.63
CA ASP A 96 6.89 -7.15 -26.87
C ASP A 96 7.76 -7.37 -25.63
N HIS A 97 8.04 -6.30 -24.88
CA HIS A 97 8.76 -6.40 -23.61
C HIS A 97 7.95 -7.18 -22.57
N PHE A 98 6.64 -6.95 -22.49
CA PHE A 98 5.75 -7.68 -21.60
C PHE A 98 5.67 -9.16 -21.98
N GLU A 99 5.54 -9.49 -23.26
CA GLU A 99 5.55 -10.87 -23.74
C GLU A 99 6.87 -11.58 -23.43
N LYS A 100 8.00 -10.90 -23.63
CA LYS A 100 9.34 -11.47 -23.44
C LYS A 100 9.75 -11.61 -21.96
N TYR A 101 9.37 -10.65 -21.12
CA TYR A 101 9.88 -10.55 -19.75
C TYR A 101 8.81 -10.61 -18.65
N GLY A 102 7.52 -10.62 -19.01
CA GLY A 102 6.39 -10.57 -18.07
C GLY A 102 6.32 -9.27 -17.26
N LYS A 103 6.96 -8.20 -17.75
CA LYS A 103 7.09 -6.92 -17.04
C LYS A 103 6.91 -5.75 -17.99
N ASP A 104 6.46 -4.64 -17.42
CA ASP A 104 6.39 -3.36 -18.12
C ASP A 104 7.80 -2.75 -18.32
N LEU A 105 7.93 -1.75 -19.21
CA LEU A 105 9.12 -0.91 -19.34
C LEU A 105 9.42 -0.19 -18.01
N TYR A 106 10.71 -0.05 -17.73
CA TYR A 106 11.23 0.70 -16.59
C TYR A 106 11.39 2.16 -16.96
N VAL A 107 11.31 3.07 -15.99
CA VAL A 107 11.63 4.48 -16.19
C VAL A 107 12.90 4.80 -15.41
N TYR A 108 13.91 5.26 -16.13
CA TYR A 108 15.25 5.54 -15.62
C TYR A 108 15.49 7.05 -15.52
N HIS A 109 16.05 7.50 -14.40
CA HIS A 109 16.52 8.87 -14.22
C HIS A 109 17.89 9.05 -14.91
N ILE A 110 17.94 9.84 -15.98
CA ILE A 110 19.13 9.99 -16.84
C ILE A 110 20.36 10.47 -16.05
N ASP A 111 20.16 11.46 -15.18
CA ASP A 111 21.18 12.00 -14.29
C ASP A 111 21.54 11.10 -13.09
N GLY A 112 20.83 9.97 -12.92
CA GLY A 112 20.99 9.07 -11.79
C GLY A 112 20.41 9.59 -10.46
N ASN A 113 19.82 10.79 -10.43
CA ASN A 113 19.24 11.39 -9.23
C ASN A 113 17.75 11.02 -9.13
N PRO A 114 17.34 10.18 -8.16
CA PRO A 114 15.96 9.73 -8.02
C PRO A 114 14.99 10.81 -7.55
N LYS A 115 15.46 12.02 -7.23
CA LYS A 115 14.63 13.18 -6.87
C LYS A 115 14.35 14.10 -8.05
N ASN A 116 15.10 13.98 -9.15
CA ASN A 116 14.90 14.81 -10.33
C ASN A 116 13.86 14.17 -11.26
N ASN A 117 12.58 14.41 -11.00
CA ASN A 117 11.48 13.76 -11.71
C ASN A 117 10.97 14.55 -12.93
N GLU A 118 11.74 15.52 -13.41
CA GLU A 118 11.43 16.25 -14.64
C GLU A 118 11.28 15.28 -15.82
N ILE A 119 10.28 15.49 -16.67
CA ILE A 119 10.00 14.65 -17.85
C ILE A 119 11.25 14.46 -18.72
N SER A 120 12.06 15.50 -18.87
CA SER A 120 13.30 15.46 -19.65
C SER A 120 14.40 14.59 -19.03
N ASN A 121 14.32 14.31 -17.73
CA ASN A 121 15.24 13.44 -17.00
C ASN A 121 14.74 11.99 -16.90
N LEU A 122 13.51 11.70 -17.34
CA LEU A 122 12.93 10.37 -17.30
C LEU A 122 13.03 9.69 -18.66
N LYS A 123 13.60 8.49 -18.69
CA LYS A 123 13.85 7.70 -19.89
C LYS A 123 13.25 6.29 -19.78
N PRO A 124 12.25 5.92 -20.60
CA PRO A 124 11.76 4.55 -20.66
C PRO A 124 12.81 3.58 -21.24
N LEU A 125 13.08 2.49 -20.51
CA LEU A 125 14.04 1.46 -20.88
C LEU A 125 13.47 0.05 -20.66
N CYS A 126 13.88 -0.88 -21.52
CA CYS A 126 13.66 -2.30 -21.27
C CYS A 126 14.58 -2.83 -20.16
N MET A 127 14.30 -4.04 -19.66
CA MET A 127 15.08 -4.67 -18.59
C MET A 127 16.58 -4.73 -18.92
N SER A 128 16.94 -5.15 -20.15
CA SER A 128 18.34 -5.30 -20.54
C SER A 128 19.09 -3.97 -20.63
N CYS A 129 18.48 -2.93 -21.21
CA CYS A 129 19.05 -1.59 -21.28
C CYS A 129 19.17 -0.94 -19.89
N SER A 130 18.14 -1.09 -19.04
CA SER A 130 18.18 -0.57 -17.66
C SER A 130 19.32 -1.20 -16.85
N VAL A 131 19.52 -2.53 -16.97
CA VAL A 131 20.61 -3.22 -16.28
C VAL A 131 21.96 -2.70 -16.77
N LYS A 132 22.18 -2.61 -18.09
CA LYS A 132 23.44 -2.10 -18.67
C LYS A 132 23.84 -0.73 -18.10
N ARG A 133 22.88 0.21 -18.00
CA ARG A 133 23.14 1.53 -17.40
C ARG A 133 23.46 1.46 -15.91
N THR A 134 22.71 0.66 -15.17
CA THR A 134 22.93 0.53 -13.73
C THR A 134 24.30 -0.11 -13.42
N SER A 135 24.73 -1.07 -14.23
CA SER A 135 26.06 -1.69 -14.12
C SER A 135 27.20 -0.79 -14.59
N ALA A 136 26.95 0.11 -15.55
CA ALA A 136 27.97 1.06 -16.03
C ALA A 136 28.22 2.23 -15.07
N ASN A 137 27.25 2.54 -14.20
CA ASN A 137 27.32 3.62 -13.21
C ASN A 137 27.73 3.14 -11.80
N ARG A 138 28.15 1.87 -11.66
CA ARG A 138 28.73 1.30 -10.42
C ARG A 138 30.24 1.19 -10.57
#